data_AF-A0A9E1UUR8-F1
#
_entry.id   AF-A0A9E1UUR8-F1
#
_cell.length_a   1.000
_cell.length_b   1.000
_cell.length_c   1.000
_cell.angle_alpha   90.00
_cell.angle_beta   90.00
_cell.angle_gamma   90.00
#
_symmetry.space_group_name_H-M   'P 1'
#
loop_
_entity.id
_entity.type
_entity.pdbx_description
1 polymer ?
#
loop_
_entity_poly.entity_id
_entity_poly.type
_entity_poly.pdbx_seq_one_letter_code
_entity_poly.pdbx_strand_id
1 'polypeptide(L)'
;MYWYYKYPLLIALVALLGGVGYIVWQSSKTLRAGEPEPEPVVTPADKPGVTPSADPDTSAGGALPGPVAPLPNVRDDGPVVASTDLPPLVARLLAAARSRINDGKLESGRNIALRALHAEGVAEFSPSWYEAAEIISKANTLFMNSAAPCSEKVGYTIRDGDNLTVIANRLGTTVKALQRLNPEMLGGTSSRIYPGKTLSALKADWSIRVSKSQFALQLLNGDRLFKLYRIAVGRQNRTPVGAFRVVNKVDRPDWTHPSGDVIPYGDKANVLGTHWLAIMPTGETDPNLRGFGIHGTWEPESIGTAASLGCVRMRNAEVAELYDFIPLPRDGRGTKVTIEN
;
A
#
# COMPACT_ATOMS: atom_id res chain seq x y z
N MET A 1 50.19 31.01 -49.50
CA MET A 1 50.43 31.34 -48.07
C MET A 1 49.28 30.75 -47.27
N TYR A 2 49.55 29.73 -46.48
CA TYR A 2 48.56 28.75 -46.01
C TYR A 2 47.59 29.30 -44.95
N TRP A 3 46.30 29.01 -45.12
CA TRP A 3 45.18 29.44 -44.25
C TRP A 3 45.11 28.74 -42.88
N TYR A 4 45.97 27.76 -42.58
CA TYR A 4 45.84 26.91 -41.38
C TYR A 4 46.26 27.58 -40.04
N TYR A 5 46.87 28.76 -40.06
CA TYR A 5 47.33 29.43 -38.84
C TYR A 5 46.27 30.27 -38.11
N LYS A 6 45.09 30.51 -38.69
CA LYS A 6 44.10 31.44 -38.10
C LYS A 6 43.14 30.82 -37.08
N TYR A 7 43.04 29.48 -36.99
CA TYR A 7 42.05 28.83 -36.12
C TYR A 7 42.56 27.53 -35.45
N PRO A 8 43.66 27.58 -34.65
CA PRO A 8 44.19 26.39 -33.98
C PRO A 8 43.15 25.74 -33.03
N LEU A 9 42.27 26.54 -32.41
CA LEU A 9 41.20 26.06 -31.53
C LEU A 9 40.05 25.36 -32.30
N LEU A 10 39.76 25.77 -33.53
CA LEU A 10 38.71 25.15 -34.35
C LEU A 10 39.17 23.77 -34.86
N ILE A 11 40.45 23.65 -35.21
CA ILE A 11 41.07 22.38 -35.62
C ILE A 11 41.09 21.39 -34.44
N ALA A 12 41.43 21.86 -33.24
CA ALA A 12 41.37 21.03 -32.03
C ALA A 12 39.93 20.56 -31.71
N LEU A 13 38.93 21.42 -31.88
CA LEU A 13 37.52 21.08 -31.64
C LEU A 13 37.01 20.02 -32.65
N VAL A 14 37.35 20.15 -33.94
CA VAL A 14 36.97 19.18 -34.98
C VAL A 14 37.65 17.83 -34.75
N ALA A 15 38.92 17.81 -34.32
CA ALA A 15 39.61 16.57 -33.97
C ALA A 15 38.99 15.88 -32.74
N LEU A 16 38.56 16.65 -31.74
CA LEU A 16 37.95 16.12 -30.51
C LEU A 16 36.55 15.55 -30.77
N LEU A 17 35.74 16.22 -31.59
CA LEU A 17 34.43 15.72 -32.03
C LEU A 17 34.57 14.48 -32.93
N GLY A 18 35.58 14.44 -33.82
CA GLY A 18 35.89 13.26 -34.63
C GLY A 18 36.33 12.05 -33.78
N GLY A 19 37.12 12.29 -32.72
CA GLY A 19 37.54 11.25 -31.78
C GLY A 19 36.39 10.63 -30.99
N VAL A 20 35.47 11.46 -30.48
CA VAL A 20 34.27 10.98 -29.78
C VAL A 20 33.35 10.19 -30.72
N GLY A 21 33.17 10.66 -31.96
CA GLY A 21 32.40 9.93 -32.98
C GLY A 21 33.01 8.57 -33.33
N TYR A 22 34.34 8.46 -33.41
CA TYR A 22 35.02 7.20 -33.67
C TYR A 22 34.88 6.19 -32.51
N ILE A 23 34.93 6.66 -31.26
CA ILE A 23 34.73 5.81 -30.07
C ILE A 23 33.29 5.27 -30.03
N VAL A 24 32.28 6.14 -30.26
CA VAL A 24 30.88 5.71 -30.30
C VAL A 24 30.61 4.74 -31.45
N TRP A 25 31.22 4.96 -32.62
CA TRP A 25 31.14 4.03 -33.75
C TRP A 25 31.79 2.67 -33.44
N GLN A 26 32.97 2.64 -32.83
CA GLN A 26 33.60 1.39 -32.37
C GLN A 26 32.75 0.64 -31.34
N SER A 27 32.20 1.35 -30.34
CA SER A 27 31.32 0.74 -29.33
C SER A 27 30.00 0.20 -29.91
N SER A 28 29.49 0.78 -31.01
CA SER A 28 28.30 0.24 -31.69
C SER A 28 28.58 -1.00 -32.55
N LYS A 29 29.82 -1.20 -33.03
CA LYS A 29 30.22 -2.43 -33.73
C LYS A 29 30.37 -3.62 -32.79
N THR A 30 30.84 -3.41 -31.57
CA THR A 30 30.96 -4.48 -30.56
C THR A 30 29.60 -4.91 -30.00
N LEU A 31 28.58 -4.05 -30.03
CA LEU A 31 27.19 -4.41 -29.67
C LEU A 31 26.43 -5.16 -30.77
N ARG A 32 26.93 -5.19 -32.01
CA ARG A 32 26.31 -5.90 -33.15
C ARG A 32 26.96 -7.24 -33.50
N ALA A 33 28.04 -7.63 -32.80
CA ALA A 33 28.79 -8.86 -33.09
C ALA A 33 28.41 -10.06 -32.18
N GLY A 34 27.29 -9.96 -31.45
CA GLY A 34 26.86 -10.97 -30.47
C GLY A 34 25.46 -11.58 -30.69
N GLU A 35 24.80 -11.30 -31.82
CA GLU A 35 23.57 -12.02 -32.18
C GLU A 35 23.93 -13.34 -32.88
N PRO A 36 23.57 -14.51 -32.34
CA PRO A 36 23.71 -15.76 -33.08
C PRO A 36 22.75 -15.79 -34.27
N GLU A 37 23.25 -16.25 -35.41
CA GLU A 37 22.54 -16.42 -36.69
C GLU A 37 21.36 -17.41 -36.54
N PRO A 38 20.18 -17.16 -37.13
CA PRO A 38 19.05 -18.07 -37.01
C PRO A 38 19.28 -19.34 -37.86
N GLU A 39 19.25 -20.51 -37.23
CA GLU A 39 19.32 -21.81 -37.91
C GLU A 39 18.11 -22.07 -38.84
N PRO A 40 18.29 -22.84 -39.92
CA PRO A 40 17.24 -23.11 -40.90
C PRO A 40 16.12 -24.02 -40.36
N VAL A 41 14.88 -23.65 -40.68
CA VAL A 41 13.65 -24.38 -40.32
C VAL A 41 13.60 -25.73 -41.04
N VAL A 42 13.73 -26.82 -40.28
CA VAL A 42 13.39 -28.18 -40.72
C VAL A 42 12.01 -28.52 -40.16
N THR A 43 11.05 -28.86 -41.04
CA THR A 43 9.74 -29.42 -40.65
C THR A 43 9.82 -30.94 -40.51
N PRO A 44 9.37 -31.54 -39.39
CA PRO A 44 9.01 -32.95 -39.36
C PRO A 44 7.51 -33.21 -39.18
N ALA A 45 7.05 -34.26 -39.86
CA ALA A 45 5.69 -34.80 -39.86
C ALA A 45 5.33 -35.63 -38.61
N ASP A 46 4.02 -35.71 -38.37
CA ASP A 46 3.17 -36.65 -37.60
C ASP A 46 3.72 -37.61 -36.49
N LYS A 47 3.21 -37.34 -35.27
CA LYS A 47 2.61 -38.22 -34.21
C LYS A 47 3.48 -39.18 -33.36
N PRO A 48 3.01 -39.67 -32.18
CA PRO A 48 1.79 -39.34 -31.40
C PRO A 48 1.99 -39.10 -29.86
N GLY A 49 1.08 -38.30 -29.28
CA GLY A 49 0.46 -38.55 -27.97
C GLY A 49 1.28 -38.40 -26.69
N VAL A 50 1.32 -37.18 -26.13
CA VAL A 50 1.39 -36.97 -24.67
C VAL A 50 0.39 -35.87 -24.32
N THR A 51 -0.59 -36.23 -23.51
CA THR A 51 -1.63 -35.36 -22.93
C THR A 51 -1.04 -34.11 -22.26
N PRO A 52 -1.52 -32.89 -22.58
CA PRO A 52 -1.23 -31.71 -21.77
C PRO A 52 -1.97 -31.82 -20.43
N SER A 53 -1.21 -31.79 -19.34
CA SER A 53 -1.75 -31.54 -17.99
C SER A 53 -2.19 -30.08 -17.93
N ALA A 54 -3.41 -29.86 -17.43
CA ALA A 54 -4.14 -28.61 -17.48
C ALA A 54 -3.51 -27.49 -16.64
N ASP A 55 -3.61 -26.27 -17.16
CA ASP A 55 -3.50 -25.01 -16.43
C ASP A 55 -4.38 -25.03 -15.16
N PRO A 56 -3.87 -24.70 -13.96
CA PRO A 56 -4.70 -24.55 -12.79
C PRO A 56 -5.18 -23.10 -12.71
N ASP A 57 -5.98 -22.67 -13.68
CA ASP A 57 -6.76 -21.44 -13.53
C ASP A 57 -8.08 -21.56 -14.29
N THR A 58 -8.98 -22.41 -13.80
CA THR A 58 -10.42 -22.24 -14.05
C THR A 58 -11.26 -22.99 -13.02
N SER A 59 -12.26 -22.28 -12.49
CA SER A 59 -13.38 -22.71 -11.63
C SER A 59 -13.13 -22.90 -10.12
N ALA A 60 -13.31 -21.81 -9.38
CA ALA A 60 -14.25 -21.80 -8.25
C ALA A 60 -14.72 -20.36 -8.00
N GLY A 61 -16.04 -20.13 -8.11
CA GLY A 61 -16.67 -18.95 -7.57
C GLY A 61 -16.45 -18.93 -6.05
N GLY A 62 -15.46 -18.17 -5.61
CA GLY A 62 -15.20 -17.92 -4.20
C GLY A 62 -16.22 -16.92 -3.68
N ALA A 63 -17.11 -17.40 -2.81
CA ALA A 63 -17.97 -16.57 -1.98
C ALA A 63 -17.16 -15.45 -1.31
N LEU A 64 -17.83 -14.31 -1.07
CA LEU A 64 -17.32 -13.22 -0.24
C LEU A 64 -16.66 -13.81 1.03
N PRO A 65 -15.45 -13.37 1.41
CA PRO A 65 -14.85 -13.83 2.64
C PRO A 65 -15.83 -13.58 3.79
N GLY A 66 -16.10 -14.63 4.56
CA GLY A 66 -16.94 -14.58 5.75
C GLY A 66 -16.40 -13.58 6.78
N PRO A 67 -17.19 -13.29 7.84
CA PRO A 67 -16.88 -12.23 8.79
C PRO A 67 -15.46 -12.36 9.37
N VAL A 68 -14.81 -11.20 9.43
CA VAL A 68 -13.48 -10.93 9.96
C VAL A 68 -13.34 -11.48 11.38
N ALA A 69 -12.28 -12.25 11.63
CA ALA A 69 -11.90 -12.67 12.99
C ALA A 69 -11.54 -11.42 13.84
N PRO A 70 -12.05 -11.28 15.08
CA PRO A 70 -11.78 -10.13 15.95
C PRO A 70 -10.28 -9.90 16.23
N LEU A 71 -9.94 -8.67 16.62
CA LEU A 71 -8.68 -8.33 17.30
C LEU A 71 -8.54 -9.23 18.57
N PRO A 72 -7.32 -9.53 19.06
CA PRO A 72 -7.06 -10.74 19.86
C PRO A 72 -7.91 -10.85 21.14
N ASN A 73 -8.56 -12.02 21.23
CA ASN A 73 -8.95 -12.77 22.42
C ASN A 73 -9.64 -12.01 23.56
N VAL A 74 -10.94 -11.78 23.40
CA VAL A 74 -11.86 -12.45 24.35
C VAL A 74 -11.72 -13.93 24.03
N ARG A 75 -11.13 -14.72 24.94
CA ARG A 75 -11.13 -16.18 24.83
C ARG A 75 -12.60 -16.63 24.77
N ASP A 76 -12.95 -17.51 23.85
CA ASP A 76 -14.32 -18.03 23.72
C ASP A 76 -14.76 -18.92 24.91
N ASP A 77 -13.87 -19.25 25.85
CA ASP A 77 -14.19 -20.09 27.03
C ASP A 77 -13.76 -19.48 28.38
N GLY A 78 -13.65 -18.16 28.49
CA GLY A 78 -13.37 -17.46 29.75
C GLY A 78 -14.18 -16.18 29.82
N PRO A 79 -14.61 -15.72 31.02
CA PRO A 79 -15.80 -14.89 31.17
C PRO A 79 -15.72 -13.69 30.23
N VAL A 80 -16.81 -13.45 29.50
CA VAL A 80 -17.10 -12.16 28.89
C VAL A 80 -16.79 -11.12 29.97
N VAL A 81 -15.64 -10.45 29.86
CA VAL A 81 -15.39 -9.28 30.67
C VAL A 81 -16.28 -8.23 30.04
N ALA A 82 -17.56 -8.28 30.39
CA ALA A 82 -18.34 -7.07 30.49
C ALA A 82 -17.47 -6.17 31.35
N SER A 83 -16.77 -5.21 30.75
CA SER A 83 -16.10 -4.19 31.54
C SER A 83 -17.23 -3.45 32.23
N THR A 84 -17.49 -3.81 33.48
CA THR A 84 -18.51 -3.22 34.34
C THR A 84 -18.23 -1.74 34.63
N ASP A 85 -17.10 -1.22 34.14
CA ASP A 85 -16.60 0.13 34.36
C ASP A 85 -16.60 1.01 33.09
N LEU A 86 -17.40 0.69 32.07
CA LEU A 86 -17.65 1.67 30.99
C LEU A 86 -18.37 2.88 31.59
N PRO A 87 -17.86 4.12 31.40
CA PRO A 87 -18.66 5.30 31.69
C PRO A 87 -20.02 5.14 30.97
N PRO A 88 -21.16 5.29 31.66
CA PRO A 88 -22.47 4.99 31.09
C PRO A 88 -22.74 5.69 29.75
N LEU A 89 -22.17 6.88 29.58
CA LEU A 89 -22.19 7.62 28.32
C LEU A 89 -21.48 6.87 27.18
N VAL A 90 -20.27 6.36 27.42
CA VAL A 90 -19.47 5.63 26.42
C VAL A 90 -20.20 4.36 25.98
N ALA A 91 -20.72 3.58 26.93
CA ALA A 91 -21.51 2.38 26.61
C ALA A 91 -22.72 2.71 25.71
N ARG A 92 -23.46 3.78 26.03
CA ARG A 92 -24.60 4.24 25.23
C ARG A 92 -24.19 4.71 23.84
N LEU A 93 -23.08 5.45 23.72
CA LEU A 93 -22.54 5.89 22.42
C LEU A 93 -22.16 4.68 21.56
N LEU A 94 -21.43 3.71 22.11
CA LEU A 94 -21.00 2.52 21.38
C LEU A 94 -22.20 1.67 20.93
N ALA A 95 -23.19 1.47 21.79
CA ALA A 95 -24.44 0.80 21.43
C ALA A 95 -25.19 1.52 20.30
N ALA A 96 -25.32 2.84 20.39
CA ALA A 96 -25.95 3.65 19.35
C ALA A 96 -25.16 3.62 18.03
N ALA A 97 -23.82 3.66 18.09
CA ALA A 97 -22.96 3.56 16.93
C ALA A 97 -23.15 2.22 16.20
N ARG A 98 -23.14 1.10 16.92
CA ARG A 98 -23.41 -0.23 16.35
C ARG A 98 -24.79 -0.30 15.69
N SER A 99 -25.83 0.18 16.37
CA SER A 99 -27.18 0.21 15.81
C SER A 99 -27.23 0.99 14.50
N ARG A 100 -26.60 2.17 14.42
CA ARG A 100 -26.53 2.94 13.17
C ARG A 100 -25.77 2.22 12.05
N ILE A 101 -24.65 1.55 12.36
CA ILE A 101 -23.92 0.76 11.36
C ILE A 101 -24.77 -0.39 10.84
N ASN A 102 -25.48 -1.10 11.72
CA ASN A 102 -26.35 -2.22 11.33
C ASN A 102 -27.55 -1.76 10.49
N ASP A 103 -28.05 -0.54 10.71
CA ASP A 103 -29.07 0.11 9.89
C ASP A 103 -28.56 0.62 8.53
N GLY A 104 -27.28 0.41 8.19
CA GLY A 104 -26.65 0.96 6.99
C GLY A 104 -26.37 2.47 7.05
N LYS A 105 -26.60 3.13 8.20
CA LYS A 105 -26.35 4.56 8.43
C LYS A 105 -24.88 4.78 8.81
N LEU A 106 -23.98 4.44 7.88
CA LEU A 106 -22.54 4.33 8.11
C LEU A 106 -21.91 5.59 8.71
N GLU A 107 -22.19 6.77 8.14
CA GLU A 107 -21.56 8.02 8.58
C GLU A 107 -22.03 8.41 9.99
N SER A 108 -23.33 8.27 10.25
CA SER A 108 -23.89 8.52 11.58
C SER A 108 -23.27 7.58 12.62
N GLY A 109 -23.16 6.28 12.32
CA GLY A 109 -22.55 5.31 13.21
C GLY A 109 -21.07 5.60 13.48
N ARG A 110 -20.29 5.89 12.43
CA ARG A 110 -18.87 6.29 12.56
C ARG A 110 -18.72 7.54 13.43
N ASN A 111 -19.53 8.57 13.21
CA ASN A 111 -19.43 9.83 13.94
C ASN A 111 -19.78 9.66 15.43
N ILE A 112 -20.72 8.78 15.77
CA ILE A 112 -21.00 8.42 17.17
C ILE A 112 -19.82 7.65 17.78
N ALA A 113 -19.22 6.71 17.04
CA ALA A 113 -18.06 5.97 17.51
C ALA A 113 -16.84 6.89 17.73
N LEU A 114 -16.61 7.88 16.86
CA LEU A 114 -15.57 8.90 17.07
C LEU A 114 -15.81 9.70 18.36
N ARG A 115 -17.06 10.04 18.68
CA ARG A 115 -17.39 10.69 19.96
C ARG A 115 -17.10 9.80 21.16
N ALA A 116 -17.34 8.49 21.04
CA ALA A 116 -16.99 7.53 22.09
C ALA A 116 -15.46 7.41 22.25
N LEU A 117 -14.72 7.35 21.15
CA LEU A 117 -13.26 7.23 21.12
C LEU A 117 -12.56 8.41 21.82
N HIS A 118 -13.12 9.62 21.70
CA HIS A 118 -12.60 10.85 22.31
C HIS A 118 -13.34 11.25 23.59
N ALA A 119 -14.17 10.39 24.15
CA ALA A 119 -14.89 10.70 25.38
C ALA A 119 -13.94 10.77 26.58
N GLU A 120 -14.27 11.63 27.55
CA GLU A 120 -13.53 11.71 28.81
C GLU A 120 -13.46 10.35 29.51
N GLY A 121 -12.29 10.00 30.02
CA GLY A 121 -12.05 8.70 30.67
C GLY A 121 -11.76 7.54 29.72
N VAL A 122 -11.80 7.75 28.40
CA VAL A 122 -11.41 6.72 27.42
C VAL A 122 -9.93 6.86 27.09
N ALA A 123 -9.10 6.04 27.74
CA ALA A 123 -7.68 5.96 27.42
C ALA A 123 -7.47 5.29 26.05
N GLU A 124 -6.49 5.77 25.28
CA GLU A 124 -6.09 5.13 24.03
C GLU A 124 -5.65 3.68 24.27
N PHE A 125 -6.09 2.77 23.39
CA PHE A 125 -5.93 1.31 23.53
C PHE A 125 -6.62 0.65 24.75
N SER A 126 -7.49 1.37 25.47
CA SER A 126 -8.43 0.71 26.40
C SER A 126 -9.44 -0.17 25.64
N PRO A 127 -10.11 -1.13 26.30
CA PRO A 127 -11.16 -1.94 25.67
C PRO A 127 -12.23 -1.11 24.94
N SER A 128 -12.71 -0.05 25.59
CA SER A 128 -13.70 0.89 25.04
C SER A 128 -13.18 1.63 23.81
N TRP A 129 -11.89 1.99 23.81
CA TRP A 129 -11.24 2.64 22.69
C TRP A 129 -11.13 1.68 21.50
N TYR A 130 -10.73 0.42 21.73
CA TYR A 130 -10.69 -0.61 20.68
C TYR A 130 -12.07 -0.84 20.07
N GLU A 131 -13.10 -0.96 20.89
CA GLU A 131 -14.48 -1.13 20.41
C GLU A 131 -14.93 0.06 19.53
N ALA A 132 -14.61 1.29 19.93
CA ALA A 132 -14.87 2.48 19.10
C ALA A 132 -14.08 2.43 17.79
N ALA A 133 -12.78 2.11 17.85
CA ALA A 133 -11.87 2.04 16.71
C ALA A 133 -12.29 0.97 15.69
N GLU A 134 -12.80 -0.18 16.13
CA GLU A 134 -13.33 -1.23 15.27
C GLU A 134 -14.59 -0.76 14.52
N ILE A 135 -15.52 -0.08 15.21
CA ILE A 135 -16.73 0.46 14.57
C ILE A 135 -16.35 1.50 13.50
N ILE A 136 -15.39 2.38 13.80
CA ILE A 136 -14.86 3.38 12.85
C ILE A 136 -14.21 2.66 11.65
N SER A 137 -13.37 1.67 11.91
CA SER A 137 -12.65 0.91 10.90
C SER A 137 -13.61 0.16 9.96
N LYS A 138 -14.67 -0.44 10.50
CA LYS A 138 -15.72 -1.12 9.72
C LYS A 138 -16.43 -0.14 8.79
N ALA A 139 -16.87 1.01 9.30
CA ALA A 139 -17.52 2.03 8.49
C ALA A 139 -16.61 2.57 7.39
N ASN A 140 -15.35 2.90 7.73
CA ASN A 140 -14.39 3.46 6.79
C ASN A 140 -13.94 2.43 5.73
N THR A 141 -13.87 1.14 6.06
CA THR A 141 -13.68 0.07 5.08
C THR A 141 -14.78 0.09 4.02
N LEU A 142 -16.04 0.29 4.42
CA LEU A 142 -17.14 0.39 3.47
C LEU A 142 -17.06 1.68 2.64
N PHE A 143 -16.67 2.82 3.23
CA PHE A 143 -16.46 4.04 2.46
C PHE A 143 -15.34 3.93 1.43
N MET A 144 -14.24 3.24 1.75
CA MET A 144 -13.12 3.00 0.83
C MET A 144 -13.51 2.12 -0.36
N ASN A 145 -14.54 1.29 -0.22
CA ASN A 145 -14.85 0.19 -1.13
C ASN A 145 -16.24 0.28 -1.76
N SER A 146 -16.89 1.44 -1.67
CA SER A 146 -18.23 1.64 -2.23
C SER A 146 -18.45 3.09 -2.63
N ALA A 147 -19.56 3.32 -3.34
CA ALA A 147 -20.08 4.65 -3.63
C ALA A 147 -20.78 5.31 -2.42
N ALA A 148 -20.80 4.67 -1.24
CA ALA A 148 -21.50 5.21 -0.07
C ALA A 148 -20.97 6.62 0.29
N PRO A 149 -21.85 7.61 0.52
CA PRO A 149 -21.44 8.97 0.79
C PRO A 149 -20.80 9.07 2.18
N CYS A 150 -19.77 9.90 2.29
CA CYS A 150 -19.24 10.39 3.56
C CYS A 150 -18.68 11.80 3.35
N SER A 151 -18.62 12.58 4.42
CA SER A 151 -18.13 13.97 4.43
C SER A 151 -16.72 14.16 3.86
N GLU A 152 -15.88 13.12 3.89
CA GLU A 152 -14.54 13.16 3.31
C GLU A 152 -14.49 12.94 1.79
N LYS A 153 -15.59 12.49 1.16
CA LYS A 153 -15.66 12.28 -0.29
C LYS A 153 -16.03 13.57 -1.01
N VAL A 154 -15.22 13.92 -2.00
CA VAL A 154 -15.42 15.07 -2.88
C VAL A 154 -15.67 14.60 -4.30
N GLY A 155 -16.50 15.34 -5.02
CA GLY A 155 -16.72 15.15 -6.46
C GLY A 155 -15.66 15.86 -7.28
N TYR A 156 -15.15 15.18 -8.31
CA TYR A 156 -14.26 15.74 -9.32
C TYR A 156 -14.86 15.54 -10.71
N THR A 157 -15.22 16.63 -11.40
CA THR A 157 -15.70 16.56 -12.78
C THR A 157 -14.52 16.40 -13.74
N ILE A 158 -14.53 15.30 -14.49
CA ILE A 158 -13.51 14.92 -15.46
C ILE A 158 -13.47 15.98 -16.57
N ARG A 159 -12.27 16.49 -16.83
CA ARG A 159 -12.01 17.52 -17.85
C ARG A 159 -11.54 16.85 -19.13
N ASP A 160 -11.64 17.59 -20.23
CA ASP A 160 -11.03 17.13 -21.48
C ASP A 160 -9.51 16.97 -21.32
N GLY A 161 -8.96 15.89 -21.87
CA GLY A 161 -7.55 15.51 -21.70
C GLY A 161 -7.15 14.89 -20.35
N ASP A 162 -8.07 14.73 -19.39
CA ASP A 162 -7.75 14.02 -18.14
C ASP A 162 -7.50 12.52 -18.38
N ASN A 163 -6.58 11.94 -17.60
CA ASN A 163 -6.48 10.50 -17.35
C ASN A 163 -6.41 10.25 -15.82
N LEU A 164 -6.63 9.01 -15.38
CA LEU A 164 -6.70 8.70 -13.94
C LEU A 164 -5.41 9.06 -13.19
N THR A 165 -4.24 8.92 -13.81
CA THR A 165 -2.96 9.31 -13.18
C THR A 165 -2.90 10.81 -12.95
N VAL A 166 -3.28 11.63 -13.93
CA VAL A 166 -3.34 13.09 -13.80
C VAL A 166 -4.35 13.50 -12.73
N ILE A 167 -5.53 12.89 -12.70
CA ILE A 167 -6.56 13.17 -11.68
C ILE A 167 -6.06 12.77 -10.29
N ALA A 168 -5.53 11.55 -10.13
CA ALA A 168 -4.96 11.09 -8.87
C ALA A 168 -3.82 12.02 -8.39
N ASN A 169 -3.01 12.50 -9.35
CA ASN A 169 -1.97 13.49 -9.11
C ASN A 169 -2.50 14.82 -8.59
N ARG A 170 -3.53 15.34 -9.23
CA ARG A 170 -4.19 16.59 -8.84
C ARG A 170 -4.89 16.49 -7.48
N LEU A 171 -5.47 15.33 -7.17
CA LEU A 171 -6.29 15.12 -5.96
C LEU A 171 -5.52 14.56 -4.76
N GLY A 172 -4.20 14.36 -4.85
CA GLY A 172 -3.44 13.82 -3.72
C GLY A 172 -3.73 12.35 -3.42
N THR A 173 -4.24 11.58 -4.39
CA THR A 173 -4.65 10.17 -4.20
C THR A 173 -3.96 9.24 -5.20
N THR A 174 -4.40 7.99 -5.28
CA THR A 174 -3.90 6.97 -6.23
C THR A 174 -4.97 6.63 -7.27
N VAL A 175 -4.52 6.06 -8.40
CA VAL A 175 -5.43 5.49 -9.41
C VAL A 175 -6.31 4.39 -8.81
N LYS A 176 -5.74 3.52 -7.96
CA LYS A 176 -6.46 2.41 -7.33
C LYS A 176 -7.54 2.91 -6.38
N ALA A 177 -7.27 3.94 -5.58
CA ALA A 177 -8.28 4.57 -4.74
C ALA A 177 -9.44 5.15 -5.58
N LEU A 178 -9.14 5.83 -6.70
CA LEU A 178 -10.19 6.31 -7.62
C LEU A 178 -11.03 5.15 -8.19
N GLN A 179 -10.38 4.05 -8.58
CA GLN A 179 -11.08 2.87 -9.10
C GLN A 179 -12.02 2.25 -8.06
N ARG A 180 -11.56 2.11 -6.80
CA ARG A 180 -12.35 1.54 -5.70
C ARG A 180 -13.54 2.41 -5.29
N LEU A 181 -13.38 3.72 -5.35
CA LEU A 181 -14.42 4.68 -4.97
C LEU A 181 -15.47 4.90 -6.06
N ASN A 182 -15.22 4.45 -7.29
CA ASN A 182 -16.10 4.62 -8.45
C ASN A 182 -16.41 3.28 -9.13
N PRO A 183 -16.96 2.28 -8.41
CA PRO A 183 -17.14 0.93 -8.92
C PRO A 183 -18.10 0.88 -10.12
N GLU A 184 -19.12 1.72 -10.17
CA GLU A 184 -20.08 1.77 -11.29
C GLU A 184 -19.43 2.22 -12.60
N MET A 185 -18.47 3.14 -12.54
CA MET A 185 -17.78 3.67 -13.73
C MET A 185 -16.54 2.85 -14.10
N LEU A 186 -15.79 2.40 -13.08
CA LEU A 186 -14.45 1.84 -13.27
C LEU A 186 -14.34 0.35 -12.95
N GLY A 187 -15.37 -0.27 -12.36
CA GLY A 187 -15.36 -1.71 -12.04
C GLY A 187 -14.16 -2.16 -11.20
N GLY A 188 -13.51 -1.25 -10.46
CA GLY A 188 -12.30 -1.51 -9.67
C GLY A 188 -10.99 -1.69 -10.47
N THR A 189 -11.03 -1.84 -11.79
CA THR A 189 -9.84 -2.14 -12.61
C THR A 189 -9.73 -1.32 -13.90
N SER A 190 -10.85 -0.81 -14.44
CA SER A 190 -10.87 0.01 -15.65
C SER A 190 -10.18 1.35 -15.44
N SER A 191 -9.57 1.86 -16.51
CA SER A 191 -9.00 3.21 -16.56
C SER A 191 -9.75 4.15 -17.51
N ARG A 192 -10.89 3.70 -18.05
CA ARG A 192 -11.67 4.46 -19.02
C ARG A 192 -12.59 5.45 -18.31
N ILE A 193 -12.40 6.73 -18.63
CA ILE A 193 -13.17 7.86 -18.09
C ILE A 193 -13.69 8.73 -19.23
N TYR A 194 -14.71 9.54 -18.94
CA TYR A 194 -15.36 10.40 -19.94
C TYR A 194 -15.48 11.83 -19.42
N PRO A 195 -15.09 12.85 -20.20
CA PRO A 195 -15.29 14.25 -19.83
C PRO A 195 -16.73 14.57 -19.42
N GLY A 196 -16.89 15.45 -18.44
CA GLY A 196 -18.18 15.86 -17.87
C GLY A 196 -18.77 14.88 -16.84
N LYS A 197 -18.25 13.64 -16.73
CA LYS A 197 -18.62 12.73 -15.64
C LYS A 197 -17.90 13.09 -14.34
N THR A 198 -18.52 12.78 -13.20
CA THR A 198 -17.96 13.07 -11.88
C THR A 198 -17.40 11.80 -11.25
N LEU A 199 -16.15 11.86 -10.79
CA LEU A 199 -15.55 10.85 -9.93
C LEU A 199 -15.67 11.26 -8.47
N SER A 200 -15.94 10.29 -7.60
CA SER A 200 -15.74 10.43 -6.16
C SER A 200 -14.28 10.21 -5.81
N ALA A 201 -13.71 11.07 -4.98
CA ALA A 201 -12.38 10.92 -4.42
C ALA A 201 -12.42 11.19 -2.92
N LEU A 202 -11.63 10.44 -2.15
CA LEU A 202 -11.48 10.67 -0.73
C LEU A 202 -10.43 11.76 -0.49
N LYS A 203 -10.84 12.88 0.09
CA LYS A 203 -9.91 13.92 0.55
C LYS A 203 -9.23 13.42 1.82
N ALA A 204 -7.93 13.16 1.74
CA ALA A 204 -7.17 12.64 2.87
C ALA A 204 -5.80 13.29 2.99
N ASP A 205 -5.42 13.57 4.25
CA ASP A 205 -4.06 13.87 4.66
C ASP A 205 -3.54 12.68 5.48
N TRP A 206 -3.05 11.67 4.77
CA TRP A 206 -2.70 10.40 5.39
C TRP A 206 -1.45 10.50 6.24
N SER A 207 -1.53 9.96 7.45
CA SER A 207 -0.36 9.56 8.24
C SER A 207 -0.59 8.20 8.90
N ILE A 208 0.51 7.52 9.21
CA ILE A 208 0.52 6.19 9.82
C ILE A 208 1.22 6.30 11.17
N ARG A 209 0.61 5.72 12.20
CA ARG A 209 1.25 5.52 13.51
C ARG A 209 1.29 4.04 13.86
N VAL A 210 2.45 3.55 14.26
CA VAL A 210 2.68 2.16 14.65
C VAL A 210 3.04 2.15 16.13
N SER A 211 2.24 1.47 16.94
CA SER A 211 2.61 1.16 18.34
C SER A 211 3.04 -0.30 18.43
N LYS A 212 4.28 -0.50 18.90
CA LYS A 212 4.92 -1.82 18.98
C LYS A 212 4.33 -2.67 20.10
N SER A 213 4.11 -2.10 21.29
CA SER A 213 3.52 -2.77 22.46
C SER A 213 2.08 -3.18 22.23
N GLN A 214 1.35 -2.43 21.41
CA GLN A 214 -0.05 -2.69 21.09
C GLN A 214 -0.23 -3.57 19.85
N PHE A 215 0.85 -3.83 19.10
CA PHE A 215 0.79 -4.51 17.80
C PHE A 215 -0.26 -3.88 16.88
N ALA A 216 -0.28 -2.55 16.84
CA ALA A 216 -1.31 -1.77 16.17
C ALA A 216 -0.71 -0.78 15.17
N LEU A 217 -1.35 -0.68 14.00
CA LEU A 217 -1.12 0.36 13.01
C LEU A 217 -2.40 1.19 12.88
N GLN A 218 -2.32 2.46 13.22
CA GLN A 218 -3.37 3.45 13.01
C GLN A 218 -3.10 4.20 11.71
N LEU A 219 -4.04 4.12 10.77
CA LEU A 219 -4.14 5.02 9.63
C LEU A 219 -4.96 6.23 10.07
N LEU A 220 -4.37 7.42 9.98
CA LEU A 220 -4.97 8.69 10.37
C LEU A 220 -5.24 9.56 9.13
N ASN A 221 -6.35 10.28 9.13
CA ASN A 221 -6.63 11.35 8.17
C ASN A 221 -6.65 12.69 8.90
N GLY A 222 -5.58 13.47 8.78
CA GLY A 222 -5.24 14.51 9.74
C GLY A 222 -5.00 13.89 11.12
N ASP A 223 -5.62 14.44 12.16
CA ASP A 223 -5.49 13.93 13.54
C ASP A 223 -6.55 12.87 13.92
N ARG A 224 -7.43 12.51 12.99
CA ARG A 224 -8.55 11.58 13.26
C ARG A 224 -8.18 10.16 12.88
N LEU A 225 -8.49 9.21 13.76
CA LEU A 225 -8.42 7.79 13.43
C LEU A 225 -9.33 7.48 12.23
N PHE A 226 -8.73 6.96 11.17
CA PHE A 226 -9.46 6.50 10.00
C PHE A 226 -9.61 4.97 10.02
N LYS A 227 -8.54 4.23 10.27
CA LYS A 227 -8.61 2.78 10.36
C LYS A 227 -7.53 2.22 11.29
N LEU A 228 -7.87 1.16 12.01
CA LEU A 228 -6.97 0.42 12.87
C LEU A 228 -6.70 -0.95 12.25
N TYR A 229 -5.43 -1.33 12.20
CA TYR A 229 -4.97 -2.63 11.72
C TYR A 229 -4.15 -3.33 12.81
N ARG A 230 -4.35 -4.63 12.97
CA ARG A 230 -3.44 -5.47 13.76
C ARG A 230 -2.22 -5.80 12.93
N ILE A 231 -1.05 -5.74 13.55
CA ILE A 231 0.23 -5.95 12.86
C ILE A 231 1.13 -6.93 13.62
N ALA A 232 2.15 -7.45 12.95
CA ALA A 232 3.32 -8.01 13.64
C ALA A 232 4.48 -7.02 13.56
N VAL A 233 5.34 -7.04 14.57
CA VAL A 233 6.57 -6.23 14.60
C VAL A 233 7.79 -7.13 14.73
N GLY A 234 8.97 -6.53 14.67
CA GLY A 234 10.25 -7.20 14.77
C GLY A 234 10.48 -7.79 16.15
N ARG A 235 10.89 -9.07 16.19
CA ARG A 235 11.34 -9.73 17.42
C ARG A 235 12.48 -8.95 18.07
N GLN A 236 12.66 -9.11 19.38
CA GLN A 236 13.77 -8.48 20.12
C GLN A 236 13.86 -6.96 19.89
N ASN A 237 12.71 -6.30 19.79
CA ASN A 237 12.61 -4.85 19.60
C ASN A 237 13.24 -4.31 18.30
N ARG A 238 13.42 -5.15 17.27
CA ARG A 238 14.12 -4.80 16.02
C ARG A 238 13.37 -3.82 15.12
N THR A 239 12.06 -3.65 15.28
CA THR A 239 11.35 -2.57 14.59
C THR A 239 11.81 -1.22 15.16
N PRO A 240 12.41 -0.34 14.35
CA PRO A 240 13.01 0.89 14.85
C PRO A 240 11.93 1.88 15.28
N VAL A 241 12.15 2.55 16.41
CA VAL A 241 11.34 3.71 16.84
C VAL A 241 11.85 4.95 16.12
N GLY A 242 10.94 5.81 15.69
CA GLY A 242 11.31 7.07 15.04
C GLY A 242 10.27 7.58 14.05
N ALA A 243 10.64 8.67 13.38
CA ALA A 243 9.89 9.28 12.29
C ALA A 243 10.43 8.82 10.93
N PHE A 244 9.54 8.31 10.10
CA PHE A 244 9.79 7.80 8.76
C PHE A 244 8.81 8.39 7.75
N ARG A 245 9.04 8.11 6.47
CA ARG A 245 8.09 8.34 5.38
C ARG A 245 8.05 7.16 4.43
N VAL A 246 6.86 6.87 3.90
CA VAL A 246 6.73 5.97 2.75
C VAL A 246 7.42 6.62 1.55
N VAL A 247 8.39 5.93 0.96
CA VAL A 247 9.19 6.44 -0.18
C VAL A 247 8.94 5.69 -1.47
N ASN A 248 8.54 4.42 -1.38
CA ASN A 248 8.25 3.58 -2.53
C ASN A 248 7.22 2.53 -2.14
N LYS A 249 6.51 1.98 -3.13
CA LYS A 249 5.62 0.86 -2.93
C LYS A 249 5.68 -0.10 -4.12
N VAL A 250 5.55 -1.39 -3.87
CA VAL A 250 5.60 -2.44 -4.89
C VAL A 250 4.47 -3.45 -4.64
N ASP A 251 3.68 -3.73 -5.69
CA ASP A 251 2.74 -4.86 -5.75
C ASP A 251 3.51 -6.09 -6.24
N ARG A 252 3.23 -7.27 -5.67
CA ARG A 252 3.96 -8.54 -5.90
C ARG A 252 5.48 -8.36 -5.81
N PRO A 253 6.00 -7.94 -4.63
CA PRO A 253 7.41 -7.59 -4.49
C PRO A 253 8.33 -8.81 -4.48
N ASP A 254 9.43 -8.73 -5.23
CA ASP A 254 10.61 -9.53 -4.96
C ASP A 254 11.21 -9.12 -3.61
N TRP A 255 11.82 -10.07 -2.91
CA TRP A 255 12.48 -9.83 -1.64
C TRP A 255 14.00 -9.91 -1.77
N THR A 256 14.70 -8.81 -1.49
CA THR A 256 16.15 -8.84 -1.29
C THR A 256 16.47 -9.29 0.13
N HIS A 257 16.92 -10.53 0.29
CA HIS A 257 17.39 -11.08 1.56
C HIS A 257 18.62 -10.28 2.06
N PRO A 258 18.83 -10.14 3.37
CA PRO A 258 20.03 -9.47 3.92
C PRO A 258 21.39 -10.04 3.45
N SER A 259 21.44 -11.25 2.90
CA SER A 259 22.63 -11.84 2.27
C SER A 259 22.94 -11.25 0.89
N GLY A 260 21.99 -10.55 0.28
CA GLY A 260 22.08 -10.02 -1.08
C GLY A 260 21.25 -10.80 -2.11
N ASP A 261 20.73 -11.97 -1.75
CA ASP A 261 19.94 -12.80 -2.66
C ASP A 261 18.59 -12.14 -2.97
N VAL A 262 18.18 -12.16 -4.24
CA VAL A 262 16.85 -11.73 -4.66
C VAL A 262 15.95 -12.94 -4.79
N ILE A 263 14.90 -12.98 -3.97
CA ILE A 263 13.92 -14.05 -3.90
C ILE A 263 12.63 -13.56 -4.57
N PRO A 264 12.25 -14.10 -5.73
CA PRO A 264 11.10 -13.59 -6.49
C PRO A 264 9.77 -13.67 -5.75
N TYR A 265 8.81 -12.83 -6.12
CA TYR A 265 7.42 -13.03 -5.67
C TYR A 265 6.87 -14.40 -6.08
N GLY A 266 6.14 -15.05 -5.17
CA GLY A 266 5.57 -16.39 -5.37
C GLY A 266 6.50 -17.53 -4.93
N ASP A 267 7.77 -17.27 -4.69
CA ASP A 267 8.66 -18.22 -4.04
C ASP A 267 8.29 -18.38 -2.55
N LYS A 268 8.36 -19.62 -2.03
CA LYS A 268 8.06 -19.94 -0.61
C LYS A 268 9.02 -19.25 0.36
N ALA A 269 10.23 -18.91 -0.08
CA ALA A 269 11.21 -18.19 0.72
C ALA A 269 10.95 -16.67 0.75
N ASN A 270 10.08 -16.14 -0.11
CA ASN A 270 9.73 -14.72 -0.10
C ASN A 270 8.81 -14.41 1.07
N VAL A 271 9.24 -13.54 2.00
CA VAL A 271 8.48 -13.23 3.22
C VAL A 271 7.59 -11.99 3.14
N LEU A 272 7.57 -11.28 2.01
CA LEU A 272 6.96 -9.95 1.91
C LEU A 272 5.43 -9.96 1.70
N GLY A 273 4.85 -11.12 1.39
CA GLY A 273 3.42 -11.21 1.06
C GLY A 273 3.11 -10.48 -0.26
N THR A 274 1.90 -9.92 -0.38
CA THR A 274 1.41 -9.38 -1.67
C THR A 274 1.84 -7.95 -1.98
N HIS A 275 2.13 -7.13 -0.97
CA HIS A 275 2.47 -5.72 -1.17
C HIS A 275 3.57 -5.28 -0.19
N TRP A 276 4.38 -4.35 -0.65
CA TRP A 276 5.46 -3.72 0.11
C TRP A 276 5.35 -2.20 0.05
N LEU A 277 5.48 -1.54 1.19
CA LEU A 277 5.66 -0.09 1.32
C LEU A 277 7.01 0.17 2.00
N ALA A 278 7.98 0.65 1.23
CA ALA A 278 9.30 1.02 1.75
C ALA A 278 9.19 2.29 2.59
N ILE A 279 9.80 2.28 3.77
CA ILE A 279 9.89 3.47 4.64
C ILE A 279 11.34 3.90 4.80
N MET A 280 11.58 5.21 4.85
CA MET A 280 12.90 5.80 5.08
C MET A 280 12.88 6.74 6.28
N PRO A 281 13.96 6.80 7.07
CA PRO A 281 14.06 7.66 8.24
C PRO A 281 14.03 9.14 7.83
N THR A 282 13.47 9.97 8.70
CA THR A 282 13.35 11.42 8.52
C THR A 282 13.54 12.14 9.84
N GLY A 283 13.83 13.45 9.77
CA GLY A 283 14.04 14.27 10.96
C GLY A 283 15.25 13.79 11.76
N GLU A 284 15.06 13.58 13.05
CA GLU A 284 16.11 13.15 14.00
C GLU A 284 16.34 11.64 14.03
N THR A 285 15.55 10.85 13.29
CA THR A 285 15.74 9.40 13.19
C THR A 285 17.06 9.08 12.49
N ASP A 286 17.84 8.13 13.02
CA ASP A 286 19.12 7.72 12.44
C ASP A 286 18.99 7.40 10.94
N PRO A 287 19.69 8.13 10.04
CA PRO A 287 19.58 7.98 8.59
C PRO A 287 20.07 6.61 8.08
N ASN A 288 20.74 5.82 8.92
CA ASN A 288 21.20 4.47 8.62
C ASN A 288 20.13 3.39 8.83
N LEU A 289 18.99 3.72 9.46
CA LEU A 289 17.87 2.79 9.64
C LEU A 289 17.11 2.58 8.32
N ARG A 290 17.72 1.83 7.42
CA ARG A 290 17.24 1.53 6.06
C ARG A 290 16.85 0.06 5.91
N GLY A 291 16.14 -0.26 4.83
CA GLY A 291 15.68 -1.62 4.53
C GLY A 291 14.42 -2.04 5.29
N PHE A 292 13.75 -1.10 5.97
CA PHE A 292 12.49 -1.35 6.66
C PHE A 292 11.29 -1.02 5.78
N GLY A 293 10.17 -1.68 6.04
CA GLY A 293 8.91 -1.43 5.35
C GLY A 293 7.70 -1.99 6.08
N ILE A 294 6.53 -1.66 5.53
CA ILE A 294 5.23 -2.22 5.90
C ILE A 294 4.83 -3.17 4.78
N HIS A 295 4.55 -4.43 5.10
CA HIS A 295 4.31 -5.45 4.08
C HIS A 295 3.32 -6.53 4.51
N GLY A 296 2.93 -7.37 3.57
CA GLY A 296 2.07 -8.53 3.80
C GLY A 296 2.75 -9.66 4.58
N THR A 297 2.14 -10.83 4.64
CA THR A 297 2.79 -12.01 5.23
C THR A 297 2.15 -13.29 4.71
N TRP A 298 2.94 -14.36 4.60
CA TRP A 298 2.44 -15.74 4.39
C TRP A 298 2.23 -16.50 5.70
N GLU A 299 2.61 -15.89 6.83
CA GLU A 299 2.43 -16.39 8.20
C GLU A 299 1.36 -15.54 8.90
N PRO A 300 0.06 -15.67 8.58
CA PRO A 300 -1.00 -14.85 9.17
C PRO A 300 -1.10 -14.97 10.70
N GLU A 301 -0.69 -16.11 11.26
CA GLU A 301 -0.59 -16.36 12.70
C GLU A 301 0.47 -15.50 13.41
N SER A 302 1.42 -14.93 12.67
CA SER A 302 2.40 -13.99 13.23
C SER A 302 1.77 -12.65 13.62
N ILE A 303 0.60 -12.31 13.09
CA ILE A 303 -0.06 -11.03 13.33
C ILE A 303 -0.46 -10.90 14.80
N GLY A 304 -0.03 -9.78 15.42
CA GLY A 304 -0.19 -9.52 16.84
C GLY A 304 0.90 -10.10 17.73
N THR A 305 2.05 -10.41 17.15
CA THR A 305 3.22 -10.91 17.87
C THR A 305 4.50 -10.18 17.42
N ALA A 306 5.60 -10.36 18.15
CA ALA A 306 6.93 -9.89 17.76
C ALA A 306 7.67 -11.00 17.01
N ALA A 307 7.45 -11.11 15.70
CA ALA A 307 7.90 -12.23 14.88
C ALA A 307 8.87 -11.86 13.74
N SER A 308 8.81 -10.63 13.22
CA SER A 308 9.56 -10.27 12.01
C SER A 308 11.04 -10.02 12.28
N LEU A 309 11.83 -9.82 11.22
CA LEU A 309 13.24 -9.40 11.32
C LEU A 309 13.41 -7.88 11.59
N GLY A 310 12.32 -7.11 11.62
CA GLY A 310 12.36 -5.66 11.84
C GLY A 310 11.21 -4.91 11.14
N CYS A 311 10.70 -5.43 10.03
CA CYS A 311 9.59 -4.82 9.29
C CYS A 311 8.24 -4.96 10.01
N VAL A 312 7.28 -4.12 9.62
CA VAL A 312 5.89 -4.23 10.08
C VAL A 312 5.14 -5.17 9.14
N ARG A 313 4.62 -6.28 9.67
CA ARG A 313 3.79 -7.24 8.91
C ARG A 313 2.32 -6.95 9.10
N MET A 314 1.55 -7.08 8.03
CA MET A 314 0.10 -6.96 7.96
C MET A 314 -0.48 -8.18 7.25
N ARG A 315 -1.78 -8.45 7.39
CA ARG A 315 -2.43 -9.45 6.53
C ARG A 315 -2.45 -8.95 5.08
N ASN A 316 -2.35 -9.88 4.13
CA ASN A 316 -2.26 -9.54 2.70
C ASN A 316 -3.42 -8.67 2.18
N ALA A 317 -4.65 -8.91 2.63
CA ALA A 317 -5.81 -8.08 2.26
C ALA A 317 -5.73 -6.66 2.86
N GLU A 318 -5.23 -6.54 4.09
CA GLU A 318 -5.13 -5.27 4.82
C GLU A 318 -4.01 -4.39 4.25
N VAL A 319 -2.85 -4.97 3.92
CA VAL A 319 -1.76 -4.22 3.27
C VAL A 319 -2.12 -3.80 1.85
N ALA A 320 -2.85 -4.63 1.10
CA ALA A 320 -3.32 -4.26 -0.25
C ALA A 320 -4.27 -3.06 -0.19
N GLU A 321 -5.18 -3.03 0.79
CA GLU A 321 -6.05 -1.89 1.02
C GLU A 321 -5.24 -0.64 1.40
N LEU A 322 -4.30 -0.74 2.35
CA LEU A 322 -3.43 0.38 2.71
C LEU A 322 -2.65 0.89 1.48
N TYR A 323 -2.05 -0.04 0.71
CA TYR A 323 -1.31 0.25 -0.51
C TYR A 323 -2.15 1.03 -1.52
N ASP A 324 -3.41 0.67 -1.70
CA ASP A 324 -4.30 1.32 -2.66
C ASP A 324 -4.59 2.78 -2.30
N PHE A 325 -4.51 3.18 -1.02
CA PHE A 325 -4.87 4.54 -0.59
C PHE A 325 -3.68 5.45 -0.28
N ILE A 326 -2.54 4.88 0.09
CA ILE A 326 -1.33 5.67 0.37
C ILE A 326 -0.71 6.17 -0.95
N PRO A 327 -0.63 7.49 -1.22
CA PRO A 327 0.03 8.01 -2.40
C PRO A 327 1.56 7.81 -2.35
N LEU A 328 2.18 7.69 -3.52
CA LEU A 328 3.63 7.83 -3.61
C LEU A 328 4.05 9.27 -3.28
N PRO A 329 5.29 9.50 -2.80
CA PRO A 329 5.78 10.85 -2.53
C PRO A 329 5.60 11.80 -3.71
N ARG A 330 5.17 13.03 -3.42
CA ARG A 330 5.18 14.15 -4.36
C ARG A 330 5.94 15.31 -3.75
N ASP A 331 6.85 15.90 -4.52
CA ASP A 331 7.64 17.06 -4.11
C ASP A 331 8.33 16.87 -2.74
N GLY A 332 8.88 15.67 -2.50
CA GLY A 332 9.55 15.33 -1.24
C GLY A 332 8.61 15.07 -0.05
N ARG A 333 7.30 15.04 -0.25
CA ARG A 333 6.28 14.79 0.79
C ARG A 333 5.64 13.41 0.62
N GLY A 334 6.30 12.38 1.14
CA GLY A 334 5.68 11.05 1.33
C GLY A 334 4.82 10.99 2.60
N THR A 335 3.87 10.05 2.65
CA THR A 335 3.04 9.78 3.84
C THR A 335 3.93 9.57 5.06
N LYS A 336 3.68 10.34 6.14
CA LYS A 336 4.42 10.24 7.40
C LYS A 336 4.10 8.90 8.07
N VAL A 337 5.14 8.27 8.60
CA VAL A 337 5.04 7.05 9.42
C VAL A 337 5.76 7.33 10.73
N THR A 338 5.06 7.30 11.86
CA THR A 338 5.66 7.36 13.19
C THR A 338 5.64 5.97 13.79
N ILE A 339 6.78 5.49 14.27
CA ILE A 339 6.87 4.22 15.00
C ILE A 339 7.25 4.54 16.45
N GLU A 340 6.42 4.09 17.37
CA GLU A 340 6.57 4.26 18.82
C GLU A 340 6.52 2.91 19.54
N ASN A 341 6.89 2.91 20.81
CA ASN A 341 6.87 1.70 21.63
C ASN A 341 5.44 1.23 21.92
#